data_AF-A0A1I2LKM2-F1
#
_entry.id   AF-A0A1I2LKM2-F1
#
_cell.length_a   1.000
_cell.length_b   1.000
_cell.length_c   1.000
_cell.angle_alpha   90.00
_cell.angle_beta   90.00
_cell.angle_gamma   90.00
#
_symmetry.space_group_name_H-M   'P 1'
#
loop_
_entity.id
_entity.type
_entity.pdbx_description
1 polymer ?
#
loop_
_entity_poly.entity_id
_entity_poly.type
_entity_poly.pdbx_seq_one_letter_code
_entity_poly.pdbx_strand_id
1 'polypeptide(L)' 'MFIVILCLMLAMGLVQVVRPQLLWQMNRRLQRGWVKDPDGTEPTRKGYAVQRVTGVVFLAVAVWILVTNL' A
#
# COMPACT_ATOMS: atom_id res chain seq x y z
N MET A 1 8.92 -6.87 -18.49
CA MET A 1 7.65 -6.27 -18.02
C MET A 1 7.26 -6.74 -16.62
N PHE A 2 7.24 -8.06 -16.36
CA PHE A 2 6.89 -8.63 -15.05
C PHE A 2 7.75 -8.11 -13.88
N ILE A 3 9.08 -8.08 -14.05
CA ILE A 3 10.02 -7.59 -13.03
C ILE A 3 9.75 -6.11 -12.67
N VAL A 4 9.46 -5.27 -13.66
CA VAL A 4 9.15 -3.84 -13.44
C VAL A 4 7.89 -3.68 -12.58
N ILE A 5 6.85 -4.46 -12.87
CA ILE A 5 5.61 -4.46 -12.09
C ILE A 5 5.89 -4.92 -10.65
N LEU A 6 6.67 -5.98 -10.45
CA LEU A 6 7.10 -6.46 -9.14
C LEU A 6 7.87 -5.40 -8.35
N CYS A 7 8.78 -4.66 -8.98
CA CYS A 7 9.51 -3.56 -8.32
C CYS A 7 8.57 -2.44 -7.87
N LEU A 8 7.59 -2.06 -8.70
CA LEU A 8 6.57 -1.06 -8.31
C LEU A 8 5.71 -1.57 -7.14
N MET A 9 5.32 -2.85 -7.17
CA MET A 9 4.59 -3.49 -6.08
C MET A 9 5.40 -3.47 -4.77
N LEU A 10 6.69 -3.82 -4.83
CA LEU A 10 7.58 -3.76 -3.66
C LEU A 10 7.71 -2.34 -3.11
N ALA A 11 7.85 -1.33 -3.97
CA ALA A 11 7.89 0.07 -3.54
C ALA A 11 6.59 0.47 -2.83
N MET A 12 5.42 0.14 -3.40
CA MET A 12 4.13 0.42 -2.77
C MET A 12 3.96 -0.34 -1.45
N GLY A 13 4.33 -1.62 -1.40
CA GLY A 13 4.31 -2.44 -0.18
C GLY A 13 5.20 -1.84 0.91
N LEU A 14 6.38 -1.33 0.57
CA LEU A 14 7.28 -0.67 1.50
C LEU A 14 6.65 0.61 2.08
N VAL A 15 6.01 1.42 1.24
CA VAL A 15 5.28 2.61 1.69
C VAL A 15 4.16 2.21 2.65
N GLN A 16 3.42 1.14 2.35
CA GLN A 16 2.35 0.63 3.21
C GLN A 16 2.86 0.20 4.60
N VAL A 17 4.07 -0.36 4.70
CA VAL A 17 4.67 -0.74 5.98
C VAL A 17 5.20 0.47 6.75
N VAL A 18 5.94 1.35 6.07
CA VAL A 18 6.68 2.45 6.72
C VAL A 18 5.77 3.63 7.03
N ARG A 19 4.98 4.09 6.06
CA ARG A 19 4.06 5.23 6.18
C ARG A 19 2.78 5.00 5.35
N PRO A 20 1.87 4.13 5.80
CA PRO A 20 0.62 3.85 5.07
C PRO A 20 -0.26 5.09 4.86
N GLN A 21 -0.09 6.12 5.70
CA GLN A 21 -0.76 7.41 5.56
C GLN A 21 -0.48 8.08 4.21
N LEU A 22 0.72 7.88 3.63
CA LEU A 22 1.06 8.48 2.32
C LEU A 22 0.16 7.92 1.21
N LEU A 23 -0.13 6.62 1.24
CA LEU A 23 -1.04 5.98 0.29
C LEU A 23 -2.45 6.54 0.44
N TRP A 24 -2.91 6.73 1.68
CA TRP A 24 -4.20 7.37 1.92
C TRP A 24 -4.22 8.83 1.44
N GLN A 25 -3.19 9.63 1.73
CA GLN A 25 -3.11 11.03 1.28
C GLN A 25 -3.14 11.15 -0.25
N MET A 26 -2.47 10.24 -0.97
CA MET A 26 -2.54 10.17 -2.43
C MET A 26 -3.96 9.81 -2.89
N ASN A 27 -4.57 8.78 -2.29
CA ASN A 27 -5.91 8.33 -2.66
C ASN A 27 -6.98 9.38 -2.33
N ARG A 28 -6.86 10.08 -1.21
CA ARG A 28 -7.75 11.18 -0.80
C ARG A 28 -7.89 12.24 -1.88
N ARG A 29 -6.80 12.59 -2.57
CA ARG A 29 -6.84 13.55 -3.69
C ARG A 29 -7.69 13.04 -4.85
N LEU A 30 -7.62 11.73 -5.13
CA LEU A 30 -8.43 11.08 -6.18
C LEU A 30 -9.89 10.92 -5.75
N GLN A 31 -10.16 10.77 -4.46
CA GLN A 31 -11.51 10.68 -3.91
C GLN A 31 -12.26 12.01 -3.89
N ARG A 32 -11.55 13.16 -3.88
CA ARG A 32 -12.16 14.49 -3.97
C ARG A 32 -12.87 14.63 -5.32
N GLY A 33 -14.20 14.50 -5.31
CA GLY A 33 -15.07 14.53 -6.50
C GLY A 33 -15.98 13.32 -6.62
N TRP A 34 -15.66 12.21 -5.95
CA TRP A 34 -16.42 10.96 -6.00
C TRP A 34 -17.01 10.54 -4.66
N VAL A 35 -16.34 10.93 -3.56
CA VAL A 35 -16.75 10.58 -2.19
C VAL A 35 -17.27 11.83 -1.50
N LYS A 36 -18.45 11.73 -0.88
CA LYS A 36 -19.12 12.84 -0.17
C LYS A 36 -18.29 13.41 0.98
N ASP A 37 -17.61 12.53 1.72
CA ASP A 37 -16.66 12.89 2.76
C ASP A 37 -15.40 12.01 2.66
N PRO A 38 -14.37 12.44 1.92
CA PRO A 38 -13.11 11.70 1.80
C PRO A 38 -12.39 11.53 3.14
N ASP A 39 -12.56 12.47 4.07
CA ASP A 39 -11.83 12.50 5.34
C ASP A 39 -12.41 11.48 6.32
N GLY A 40 -13.74 11.26 6.26
CA GLY A 40 -14.42 10.18 6.99
C GLY A 40 -14.00 8.77 6.56
N THR A 41 -13.27 8.62 5.44
CA THR A 41 -12.71 7.32 5.00
C THR A 41 -11.30 7.06 5.51
N GLU A 42 -10.71 7.98 6.27
CA GLU A 42 -9.37 7.78 6.81
C GLU A 42 -9.33 6.55 7.74
N PRO A 43 -8.41 5.60 7.53
CA PRO A 43 -8.23 4.49 8.44
C PRO A 43 -7.91 4.98 9.86
N THR A 44 -8.54 4.36 10.85
CA THR A 44 -8.17 4.60 12.25
C THR A 44 -6.73 4.13 12.52
N ARG A 45 -6.18 4.46 13.71
CA ARG A 45 -4.87 3.95 14.14
C ARG A 45 -4.77 2.42 14.07
N LYS A 46 -5.86 1.71 14.39
CA LYS A 46 -5.94 0.24 14.25
C LYS A 46 -5.99 -0.17 12.78
N GLY A 47 -6.72 0.55 11.94
CA GLY A 47 -6.75 0.33 10.48
C GLY A 47 -5.36 0.46 9.85
N TYR A 48 -4.59 1.50 10.22
CA TYR A 48 -3.20 1.65 9.78
C TYR A 48 -2.30 0.53 10.30
N ALA A 49 -2.51 0.04 11.54
CA ALA A 49 -1.75 -1.10 12.06
C ALA A 49 -2.02 -2.38 11.25
N VAL A 50 -3.28 -2.65 10.92
CA VAL A 50 -3.66 -3.77 10.04
C VAL A 50 -3.01 -3.61 8.66
N GLN A 51 -3.06 -2.41 8.07
CA GLN A 51 -2.40 -2.13 6.80
C GLN A 51 -0.90 -2.43 6.83
N ARG A 52 -0.19 -2.07 7.91
CA ARG A 52 1.24 -2.41 8.05
C ARG A 52 1.47 -3.91 8.10
N VAL A 53 0.67 -4.64 8.89
CA VAL A 53 0.76 -6.11 8.97
C VAL A 53 0.52 -6.75 7.61
N THR A 54 -0.55 -6.35 6.92
CA THR A 54 -0.84 -6.80 5.55
C THR A 54 0.32 -6.46 4.60
N GLY A 55 0.89 -5.26 4.71
CA GLY A 55 2.03 -4.82 3.91
C GLY A 55 3.27 -5.68 4.13
N VAL A 56 3.56 -6.08 5.38
CA VAL A 56 4.69 -6.97 5.69
C VAL A 56 4.50 -8.34 5.05
N VAL A 57 3.30 -8.93 5.17
CA VAL A 57 2.97 -10.22 4.54
C VAL A 57 3.10 -10.12 3.02
N PHE A 58 2.54 -9.06 2.44
CA PHE A 58 2.63 -8.81 1.01
C PHE A 58 4.07 -8.67 0.52
N LEU A 59 4.92 -7.92 1.22
CA LEU A 59 6.34 -7.77 0.89
C LEU A 59 7.09 -9.10 0.96
N ALA A 60 6.85 -9.91 1.99
CA ALA A 60 7.48 -11.21 2.11
C ALA A 60 7.16 -12.11 0.89
N VAL A 61 5.90 -12.13 0.46
CA VAL A 61 5.46 -12.87 -0.73
C VAL A 61 6.06 -12.28 -2.01
N ALA A 62 6.04 -10.95 -2.17
CA ALA A 62 6.58 -10.29 -3.37
C ALA A 62 8.09 -10.50 -3.52
N VAL A 63 8.85 -10.45 -2.42
CA VAL A 63 10.28 -10.77 -2.40
C VAL A 63 10.52 -12.23 -2.74
N TRP A 64 9.73 -13.16 -2.16
CA TRP A 64 9.82 -14.58 -2.49
C TRP A 64 9.60 -14.85 -3.98
N ILE A 65 8.57 -14.26 -4.57
CA ILE A 65 8.28 -14.37 -6.01
C ILE A 65 9.44 -13.78 -6.82
N LEU A 66 9.96 -12.61 -6.44
CA LEU A 66 11.05 -11.97 -7.16
C LEU A 66 12.30 -12.85 -7.16
N VAL A 67 12.71 -13.39 -6.01
CA VAL A 67 13.90 -14.24 -5.87
C VAL A 67 13.75 -15.57 -6.62
N THR A 68 12.54 -16.15 -6.64
CA THR A 68 12.30 -17.44 -7.32
C THR A 68 12.13 -17.32 -8.84
N ASN A 69 11.86 -16.11 -9.36
CA ASN A 69 11.64 -15.85 -10.79
C ASN A 69 12.71 -14.92 -11.39
N LEU A 70 13.81 -14.71 -10.67
CA LEU A 70 15.05 -14.06 -11.13
C LEU A 70 15.98 -15.09 -11.75
#